data_AF-A0A378AY20-F1
#
_entry.id   AF-A0A378AY20-F1
#
_cell.length_a   1.000
_cell.length_b   1.000
_cell.length_c   1.000
_cell.angle_alpha   90.00
_cell.angle_beta   90.00
_cell.angle_gamma   90.00
#
_symmetry.space_group_name_H-M   'P 1'
#
loop_
_entity.id
_entity.type
_entity.pdbx_description
1 polymer ?
#
loop_
_entity_poly.entity_id
_entity_poly.type
_entity_poly.pdbx_seq_one_letter_code
_entity_poly.pdbx_strand_id
1 'polypeptide(L)'
;MYGVFLLIQTKTHQSLFVYEHEDDSDDDDPHHGKPSAHSSGWHTAWLLVHLVAVIAVTKMNANPLETLLTSMNAPVAFTGFLVALLILSPEGLGALKAVLNNQVQRAMNLFFGSVLATISLTVPVVTLIAFLTGNELRFGLGAPEMV
;
A
#
# COMPACT_ATOMS: atom_id res chain seq x y z
N MET A 1 -11.87 -15.07 -1.64
CA MET A 1 -11.65 -14.27 -2.86
C MET A 1 -10.19 -13.84 -3.02
N TYR A 2 -9.56 -13.15 -2.07
CA TYR A 2 -8.13 -12.78 -2.18
C TYR A 2 -7.17 -13.97 -2.34
N GLY A 3 -7.41 -15.09 -1.64
CA GLY A 3 -6.59 -16.31 -1.81
C GLY A 3 -6.66 -16.93 -3.21
N VAL A 4 -7.79 -16.78 -3.92
CA VAL A 4 -7.94 -17.20 -5.32
C VAL A 4 -7.18 -16.24 -6.24
N PHE A 5 -7.20 -14.95 -5.94
CA PHE A 5 -6.42 -13.94 -6.67
C PHE A 5 -4.90 -14.13 -6.50
N LEU A 6 -4.41 -14.39 -5.29
CA LEU A 6 -3.01 -14.73 -5.05
C LEU A 6 -2.61 -15.99 -5.83
N LEU A 7 -3.47 -17.01 -5.87
CA LEU A 7 -3.20 -18.20 -6.69
C LEU A 7 -3.08 -17.87 -8.20
N ILE A 8 -3.92 -16.98 -8.71
CA ILE A 8 -3.86 -16.55 -10.12
C ILE A 8 -2.60 -15.71 -10.40
N GLN A 9 -2.23 -14.80 -9.49
CA GLN A 9 -1.01 -13.98 -9.60
C GLN A 9 0.28 -14.80 -9.47
N THR A 10 0.33 -15.77 -8.55
CA THR A 10 1.55 -16.53 -8.25
C THR A 10 1.74 -17.75 -9.16
N LYS A 11 0.67 -18.29 -9.76
CA LYS A 11 0.77 -19.57 -10.53
C LYS A 11 0.23 -19.53 -11.96
N THR A 12 -0.79 -18.74 -12.26
CA THR A 12 -1.57 -18.95 -13.51
C THR A 12 -1.29 -17.93 -14.61
N HIS A 13 -1.08 -16.64 -14.30
CA HIS A 13 -0.87 -15.59 -15.30
C HIS A 13 0.27 -14.62 -14.92
N GLN A 14 1.43 -15.15 -14.47
CA GLN A 14 2.58 -14.31 -14.09
C GLN A 14 3.06 -13.40 -15.24
N SER A 15 2.95 -13.86 -16.50
CA SER A 15 3.39 -13.14 -17.69
C SER A 15 2.59 -11.89 -18.02
N LEU A 16 1.41 -11.69 -17.42
CA LEU A 16 0.64 -10.45 -17.56
C LEU A 16 1.11 -9.34 -16.59
N PHE A 17 1.78 -9.74 -15.51
CA PHE A 17 2.24 -8.87 -14.43
C PHE A 17 3.76 -8.65 -14.43
N VAL A 18 4.53 -9.55 -15.07
CA VAL A 18 5.95 -9.37 -15.34
C VAL A 18 6.08 -8.49 -16.59
N TYR A 19 6.63 -7.30 -16.41
CA TYR A 19 6.98 -6.41 -17.51
C TYR A 19 8.26 -6.98 -18.16
N GLU A 20 8.15 -7.48 -19.38
CA GLU A 20 9.25 -8.10 -20.14
C GLU A 20 10.27 -7.07 -20.69
N HIS A 21 10.13 -5.79 -20.32
CA HIS A 21 11.02 -4.69 -20.74
C HIS A 21 11.53 -3.93 -19.51
N GLU A 22 12.18 -4.65 -18.60
CA GLU A 22 13.14 -4.06 -17.64
C GLU A 22 14.53 -3.84 -18.28
N ASP A 23 14.65 -3.92 -19.60
CA ASP A 23 15.92 -3.77 -20.34
C ASP A 23 16.01 -2.50 -21.23
N ASP A 24 14.96 -1.67 -21.30
CA ASP A 24 14.93 -0.51 -22.23
C ASP A 24 14.74 0.84 -21.53
N SER A 25 15.22 0.96 -20.28
CA SER A 25 15.53 2.28 -19.71
C SER A 25 16.98 2.61 -20.04
N ASP A 26 17.14 3.50 -21.01
CA ASP A 26 18.25 4.39 -21.42
C ASP A 26 19.36 4.69 -20.37
N ASP A 27 19.95 3.65 -19.78
CA ASP A 27 21.20 3.64 -19.04
C ASP A 27 21.95 2.38 -19.48
N ASP A 28 23.14 2.59 -20.02
CA ASP A 28 24.05 1.62 -20.65
C ASP A 28 24.64 0.63 -19.62
N ASP A 29 23.80 -0.01 -18.79
CA ASP A 29 24.20 -1.04 -17.82
C ASP A 29 23.35 -2.31 -18.05
N PRO A 30 23.93 -3.38 -18.62
CA PRO A 30 23.19 -4.60 -18.95
C PRO A 30 22.79 -5.32 -17.67
N HIS A 31 21.59 -5.03 -17.18
CA HIS A 31 20.99 -5.66 -16.03
C HIS A 31 20.29 -6.98 -16.40
N HIS A 32 21.04 -7.86 -17.08
CA HIS A 32 20.94 -9.28 -16.75
C HIS A 32 21.06 -9.40 -15.23
N GLY A 33 19.98 -9.87 -14.59
CA GLY A 33 19.78 -9.87 -13.15
C GLY A 33 21.08 -10.00 -12.38
N LYS A 34 21.56 -8.87 -11.82
CA LYS A 34 22.68 -8.88 -10.89
C LYS A 34 22.25 -9.87 -9.80
N PRO A 35 22.88 -11.06 -9.68
CA PRO A 35 22.50 -11.99 -8.64
C PRO A 35 22.69 -11.21 -7.36
N SER A 36 21.62 -11.07 -6.57
CA SER A 36 21.69 -10.26 -5.39
C SER A 36 22.89 -10.73 -4.56
N ALA A 37 23.86 -9.85 -4.35
CA ALA A 37 25.12 -10.19 -3.68
C ALA A 37 24.89 -10.60 -2.20
N HIS A 38 23.64 -10.50 -1.73
CA HIS A 38 23.20 -10.89 -0.40
C HIS A 38 22.08 -11.93 -0.48
N SER A 39 22.18 -12.92 0.40
CA SER A 39 21.18 -13.97 0.62
C SER A 39 19.76 -13.39 0.74
N SER A 40 18.76 -14.08 0.19
CA SER A 40 17.33 -13.74 0.32
C SER A 40 16.93 -13.38 1.76
N GLY A 41 17.55 -14.02 2.77
CA GLY A 41 17.32 -13.70 4.18
C GLY A 41 17.77 -12.31 4.62
N TRP A 42 18.79 -11.73 3.99
CA TRP A 42 19.23 -10.35 4.26
C TRP A 42 18.19 -9.32 3.81
N HIS A 43 17.62 -9.52 2.62
CA HIS A 43 16.52 -8.68 2.12
C HIS A 43 15.27 -8.84 2.96
N THR A 44 14.93 -10.05 3.39
CA THR A 44 13.80 -10.27 4.30
C THR A 44 14.00 -9.55 5.64
N ALA A 45 15.21 -9.63 6.22
CA ALA A 45 15.51 -8.94 7.47
C ALA A 45 15.40 -7.41 7.31
N TRP A 46 15.96 -6.85 6.25
CA TRP A 46 15.83 -5.43 5.96
C TRP A 46 14.40 -5.00 5.68
N LEU A 47 13.59 -5.83 5.04
CA LEU A 47 12.17 -5.57 4.79
C LEU A 47 11.41 -5.51 6.13
N LEU A 48 11.66 -6.43 7.06
CA LEU A 48 11.07 -6.40 8.40
C LEU A 48 11.50 -5.16 9.19
N VAL A 49 12.78 -4.78 9.12
CA VAL A 49 13.29 -3.56 9.78
C VAL A 49 12.61 -2.32 9.23
N HIS A 50 12.52 -2.18 7.91
CA HIS A 50 11.83 -1.05 7.28
C HIS A 50 10.33 -1.04 7.62
N LEU A 51 9.68 -2.20 7.64
CA LEU A 51 8.27 -2.32 8.02
C LEU A 51 8.04 -1.79 9.44
N VAL A 52 8.85 -2.23 10.42
CA VAL A 52 8.76 -1.76 11.80
C VAL A 52 9.06 -0.27 11.90
N ALA A 53 10.07 0.22 11.18
CA ALA A 53 10.43 1.64 11.15
C ALA A 53 9.28 2.50 10.62
N VAL A 54 8.66 2.12 9.51
CA VAL A 54 7.50 2.83 8.95
C VAL A 54 6.34 2.85 9.94
N ILE A 55 5.99 1.72 10.55
CA ILE A 55 4.92 1.65 11.56
C ILE A 55 5.21 2.57 12.75
N ALA A 56 6.46 2.58 13.23
CA ALA A 56 6.88 3.43 14.34
C ALA A 56 6.77 4.92 13.98
N VAL A 57 7.29 5.31 12.81
CA VAL A 57 7.20 6.68 12.30
C VAL A 57 5.74 7.11 12.15
N THR A 58 4.88 6.27 11.58
CA THR A 58 3.45 6.57 11.44
C THR A 58 2.77 6.78 12.79
N LYS A 59 3.02 5.89 13.77
CA LYS A 59 2.46 6.04 15.12
C LYS A 59 2.95 7.31 15.83
N MET A 60 4.22 7.65 15.66
CA MET A 60 4.78 8.88 16.25
C MET A 60 4.20 10.13 15.60
N ASN A 61 3.92 10.11 14.30
CA ASN A 61 3.35 11.25 13.57
C ASN A 61 1.83 11.38 13.72
N ALA A 62 1.11 10.30 14.05
CA ALA A 62 -0.34 10.35 14.26
C ALA A 62 -0.74 11.24 15.44
N ASN A 63 -0.02 11.14 16.58
CA ASN A 63 -0.31 11.93 17.79
C ASN A 63 -0.22 13.47 17.58
N PRO A 64 0.86 14.02 16.98
CA PRO A 64 0.92 15.46 16.71
C PRO A 64 -0.09 15.89 15.65
N LEU A 65 -0.37 15.08 14.63
CA LEU A 65 -1.43 15.37 13.66
C LEU A 65 -2.82 15.45 14.32
N GLU A 66 -3.14 14.52 15.21
CA GLU A 66 -4.38 14.53 15.98
C GLU A 66 -4.50 15.78 16.86
N THR A 67 -3.41 16.15 17.54
CA THR A 67 -3.37 17.35 18.39
C THR A 67 -3.57 18.63 17.57
N LEU A 68 -2.92 18.74 16.40
CA LEU A 68 -3.08 19.89 15.50
C LEU A 68 -4.49 19.98 14.92
N LEU A 69 -5.05 18.85 14.46
CA LEU A 69 -6.41 18.80 13.89
C LEU A 69 -7.48 19.08 14.96
N THR A 70 -7.27 18.63 16.19
CA THR A 70 -8.14 18.96 17.33
C THR A 70 -8.08 20.45 17.64
N SER A 71 -6.88 21.07 17.60
CA SER A 71 -6.73 22.51 17.81
C SER A 71 -7.39 23.36 16.72
N MET A 72 -7.53 22.81 15.51
CA MET A 72 -8.23 23.43 14.39
C MET A 72 -9.72 23.04 14.29
N ASN A 73 -10.26 22.33 15.28
CA ASN A 73 -11.66 21.89 15.32
C ASN A 73 -12.06 20.95 14.14
N ALA A 74 -11.10 20.20 13.60
CA ALA A 74 -11.33 19.28 12.49
C ALA A 74 -11.89 17.92 12.98
N PRO A 75 -12.73 17.23 12.19
CA PRO A 75 -13.28 15.93 12.56
C PRO A 75 -12.18 14.88 12.80
N VAL A 76 -12.31 14.07 13.86
CA VAL A 76 -11.33 13.02 14.22
C VAL A 76 -11.12 12.02 13.08
N ALA A 77 -12.15 11.74 12.28
CA ALA A 77 -12.07 10.87 11.10
C ALA A 77 -11.10 11.41 10.02
N PHE A 78 -10.88 12.73 9.97
CA PHE A 78 -9.98 13.36 9.00
C PHE A 78 -8.50 13.09 9.31
N THR A 79 -8.14 12.95 10.59
CA THR A 79 -6.79 12.55 11.02
C THR A 79 -6.41 11.18 10.44
N GLY A 80 -7.31 10.20 10.60
CA GLY A 80 -7.10 8.85 10.07
C GLY A 80 -6.98 8.83 8.54
N PHE A 81 -7.80 9.64 7.86
CA PHE A 81 -7.74 9.80 6.41
C PHE A 81 -6.39 10.37 5.94
N LEU A 82 -5.89 11.45 6.57
CA LEU A 82 -4.60 12.05 6.21
C LEU A 82 -3.42 11.11 6.47
N VAL A 83 -3.44 10.38 7.59
CA VAL A 83 -2.42 9.37 7.89
C VAL A 83 -2.43 8.26 6.85
N ALA A 84 -3.61 7.76 6.45
CA ALA A 84 -3.72 6.76 5.39
C ALA A 84 -3.19 7.27 4.05
N LEU A 85 -3.49 8.52 3.69
CA LEU A 85 -3.00 9.16 2.46
C LEU A 85 -1.47 9.28 2.47
N LEU A 86 -0.88 9.65 3.61
CA LEU A 86 0.58 9.75 3.77
C LEU A 86 1.27 8.39 3.60
N ILE A 87 0.69 7.32 4.15
CA ILE A 87 1.23 5.97 4.03
C ILE A 87 1.13 5.45 2.59
N LEU A 88 0.03 5.76 1.88
CA LEU A 88 -0.20 5.32 0.50
C LEU A 88 0.51 6.19 -0.54
N SER A 89 0.91 7.41 -0.17
CA SER A 89 1.54 8.40 -1.06
C SER A 89 2.74 7.86 -1.85
N PRO A 90 3.69 7.11 -1.26
CA PRO A 90 4.83 6.57 -2.00
C PRO A 90 4.42 5.66 -3.17
N GLU A 91 3.39 4.83 -3.00
CA GLU A 91 2.87 3.97 -4.07
C GLU A 91 2.19 4.79 -5.17
N GLY A 92 1.40 5.79 -4.79
CA GLY A 92 0.75 6.71 -5.73
C GLY A 92 1.76 7.51 -6.55
N LEU A 93 2.85 7.98 -5.93
CA LEU A 93 3.96 8.64 -6.61
C LEU A 93 4.69 7.68 -7.57
N GLY A 94 4.86 6.41 -7.18
CA GLY A 94 5.43 5.37 -8.05
C GLY A 94 4.58 5.14 -9.30
N ALA A 95 3.25 5.06 -9.14
CA ALA A 95 2.32 4.92 -10.27
C ALA A 95 2.35 6.16 -11.17
N LEU A 96 2.34 7.37 -10.60
CA LEU A 96 2.44 8.63 -11.36
C LEU A 96 3.75 8.69 -12.16
N LYS A 97 4.89 8.36 -11.54
CA LYS A 97 6.18 8.30 -12.22
C LYS A 97 6.18 7.29 -13.37
N ALA A 98 5.54 6.13 -13.20
CA ALA A 98 5.39 5.15 -14.26
C ALA A 98 4.56 5.68 -15.44
N VAL A 99 3.45 6.40 -15.19
CA VAL A 99 2.66 7.05 -16.25
C VAL A 99 3.50 8.09 -17.00
N LEU A 100 4.24 8.93 -16.28
CA LEU A 100 5.12 9.95 -16.87
C LEU A 100 6.21 9.33 -17.75
N ASN A 101 6.70 8.14 -17.39
CA ASN A 101 7.67 7.37 -18.17
C ASN A 101 7.02 6.50 -19.26
N ASN A 102 5.75 6.76 -19.61
CA ASN A 102 4.97 6.00 -20.59
C ASN A 102 4.82 4.49 -20.28
N GLN A 103 5.02 4.09 -19.02
CA GLN A 103 4.86 2.72 -18.51
C GLN A 103 3.44 2.51 -17.96
N VAL A 104 2.42 2.74 -18.80
CA VAL A 104 1.00 2.70 -18.38
C VAL A 104 0.62 1.34 -17.79
N GLN A 105 1.13 0.23 -18.31
CA GLN A 105 0.89 -1.11 -17.76
C GLN A 105 1.44 -1.26 -16.33
N ARG A 106 2.61 -0.69 -16.04
CA ARG A 106 3.18 -0.70 -14.68
C ARG A 106 2.33 0.11 -13.71
N ALA A 107 1.87 1.29 -14.14
CA ALA A 107 0.95 2.11 -13.35
C ALA A 107 -0.38 1.39 -13.08
N MET A 108 -0.94 0.71 -14.09
CA MET A 108 -2.16 -0.09 -13.93
C MET A 108 -1.95 -1.28 -12.99
N ASN A 109 -0.81 -1.96 -13.08
CA ASN A 109 -0.48 -3.08 -12.19
C ASN A 109 -0.35 -2.62 -10.73
N LEU A 110 0.31 -1.47 -10.48
CA LEU A 110 0.39 -0.86 -9.15
C LEU A 110 -1.00 -0.48 -8.62
N PHE A 111 -1.82 0.17 -9.44
CA PHE A 111 -3.16 0.60 -9.05
C PHE A 111 -4.08 -0.59 -8.73
N PHE A 112 -4.19 -1.56 -9.63
CA PHE A 112 -5.00 -2.74 -9.40
C PHE A 112 -4.50 -3.56 -8.21
N GLY A 113 -3.19 -3.69 -8.04
CA GLY A 113 -2.59 -4.37 -6.89
C GLY A 113 -3.03 -3.74 -5.57
N SER A 114 -2.91 -2.42 -5.45
CA SER A 114 -3.26 -1.67 -4.23
C SER A 114 -4.76 -1.70 -3.93
N VAL A 115 -5.62 -1.49 -4.93
CA VAL A 115 -7.09 -1.53 -4.78
C VAL A 115 -7.57 -2.94 -4.40
N LEU A 116 -7.06 -3.96 -5.08
CA LEU A 116 -7.45 -5.35 -4.79
C LEU A 116 -6.96 -5.80 -3.42
N ALA A 117 -5.75 -5.42 -3.00
CA ALA A 117 -5.25 -5.68 -1.65
C ALA A 117 -6.16 -5.02 -0.60
N THR A 118 -6.57 -3.77 -0.83
CA THR A 118 -7.43 -3.05 0.12
C THR A 118 -8.80 -3.68 0.26
N ILE A 119 -9.50 -3.92 -0.85
CA ILE A 119 -10.87 -4.46 -0.85
C ILE A 119 -10.90 -5.92 -0.42
N SER A 120 -9.94 -6.73 -0.89
CA SER A 120 -9.99 -8.19 -0.75
C SER A 120 -9.29 -8.71 0.49
N LEU A 121 -8.34 -7.95 1.07
CA LEU A 121 -7.57 -8.34 2.25
C LEU A 121 -7.74 -7.36 3.40
N THR A 122 -7.45 -6.07 3.21
CA THR A 122 -7.40 -5.10 4.32
C THR A 122 -8.76 -4.95 5.00
N VAL A 123 -9.84 -4.72 4.24
CA VAL A 123 -11.19 -4.57 4.81
C VAL A 123 -11.63 -5.84 5.56
N PRO A 124 -11.56 -7.07 4.98
CA PRO A 124 -11.91 -8.29 5.70
C PRO A 124 -11.06 -8.55 6.95
N VAL A 125 -9.74 -8.31 6.89
CA VAL A 125 -8.85 -8.53 8.04
C VAL A 125 -9.18 -7.57 9.18
N VAL A 126 -9.39 -6.28 8.88
CA VAL A 126 -9.80 -5.29 9.89
C VAL A 126 -11.15 -5.66 10.49
N THR A 127 -12.09 -6.11 9.67
CA THR A 127 -13.41 -6.59 10.12
C THR A 127 -13.27 -7.77 11.08
N LEU A 128 -12.42 -8.74 10.75
CA LEU A 128 -12.17 -9.91 11.58
C LEU A 128 -11.52 -9.53 12.91
N ILE A 129 -10.54 -8.61 12.90
CA ILE A 129 -9.90 -8.11 14.11
C ILE A 129 -10.91 -7.39 15.01
N ALA A 130 -11.78 -6.55 14.43
CA ALA A 130 -12.81 -5.86 15.21
C ALA A 130 -13.82 -6.82 15.82
N PHE A 131 -14.26 -7.83 15.06
CA PHE A 131 -15.11 -8.91 15.57
C PHE A 131 -14.46 -9.66 16.74
N LEU A 132 -13.18 -10.01 16.62
CA LEU A 132 -12.44 -10.71 17.68
C LEU A 132 -12.17 -9.83 18.91
N THR A 133 -12.01 -8.52 18.73
CA THR A 133 -11.74 -7.56 19.82
C THR A 133 -13.03 -7.04 20.47
N GLY A 134 -14.20 -7.37 19.92
CA GLY A 134 -15.49 -6.86 20.38
C GLY A 134 -15.72 -5.38 20.05
N ASN A 135 -14.96 -4.79 19.13
CA ASN A 135 -15.13 -3.41 18.68
C ASN A 135 -16.22 -3.33 17.60
N GLU A 136 -17.19 -2.41 17.75
CA GLU A 136 -18.15 -2.11 16.70
C GLU A 136 -17.47 -1.38 15.53
N LEU A 137 -17.22 -2.10 14.44
CA LEU A 137 -16.77 -1.48 13.19
C LEU A 137 -17.98 -0.96 12.41
N ARG A 138 -18.15 0.37 12.38
CA ARG A 138 -19.17 1.02 11.55
C ARG A 138 -18.57 1.32 10.17
N PHE A 139 -19.02 0.61 9.13
CA PHE A 139 -18.57 0.78 7.74
C PHE A 139 -19.11 2.06 7.05
N GLY A 140 -19.77 2.93 7.81
CA GLY A 140 -20.30 4.19 7.32
C GLY A 140 -19.71 5.36 8.09
N LEU A 141 -19.58 6.49 7.41
CA LEU A 141 -19.70 7.78 8.10
C LEU A 141 -21.13 7.81 8.67
N GLY A 142 -21.30 8.20 9.94
CA GLY A 142 -22.64 8.51 10.45
C GLY A 142 -23.30 9.48 9.47
N ALA A 143 -24.59 9.30 9.20
CA ALA A 143 -25.32 10.15 8.27
C ALA A 143 -24.92 11.61 8.52
N PRO A 144 -24.52 12.39 7.49
CA PRO A 144 -24.47 13.84 7.69
C PRO A 144 -25.86 14.18 8.22
N GLU A 145 -25.94 14.93 9.33
CA GLU A 145 -27.22 15.46 9.80
C GLU A 145 -27.95 16.04 8.57
N MET A 146 -28.94 15.30 8.08
CA MET A 146 -29.82 15.76 7.03
C MET A 146 -30.73 16.76 7.74
N VAL A 147 -30.32 18.02 7.69
CA VAL A 147 -31.25 19.14 7.76
C VAL A 147 -31.84 19.31 6.38
#